data_AF-A0A7I9VX24-F1
#
_entry.id   AF-A0A7I9VX24-F1
#
_cell.length_a   1.000
_cell.length_b   1.000
_cell.length_c   1.000
_cell.angle_alpha   90.00
_cell.angle_beta   90.00
_cell.angle_gamma   90.00
#
_symmetry.space_group_name_H-M   'P 1'
#
loop_
_entity.id
_entity.type
_entity.pdbx_description
1 polymer ?
#
loop_
_entity_poly.entity_id
_entity_poly.type
_entity_poly.pdbx_seq_one_letter_code
_entity_poly.pdbx_strand_id
1 'polypeptide(L)'
;MSTPIMDDAAKVFATPKAYTDEAKLHAALTHLRANAPVSWVEVPNYKPFWAITKHADIMDVERANTVFTNSPRPVLVTAEDDERQAAVGVRTLIHMDDPQHRSVRAIGADWFRPKAMRALKERADELAKVYVDKMAAIAPECDFVQQVAVNYPLYMIMSLLGVPESRLSADAQADPGTVRQRRRRVQARRRRRADVGPAGDVRVLHRIDRFAARNPHR
;
A
#
# COMPACT_ATOMS: atom_id res chain seq x y z
N MET A 1 -33.93 6.41 -4.87
CA MET A 1 -32.50 6.14 -4.64
C MET A 1 -32.23 4.74 -5.17
N SER A 2 -31.23 4.53 -6.02
CA SER A 2 -30.93 3.20 -6.54
C SER A 2 -30.25 2.39 -5.44
N THR A 3 -30.68 1.15 -5.23
CA THR A 3 -30.02 0.21 -4.31
C THR A 3 -28.60 -0.07 -4.82
N PRO A 4 -27.57 -0.04 -3.95
CA PRO A 4 -26.22 -0.44 -4.33
C PRO A 4 -26.17 -1.88 -4.86
N ILE A 5 -25.39 -2.11 -5.91
CA ILE A 5 -25.08 -3.47 -6.38
C ILE A 5 -24.17 -4.11 -5.34
N MET A 6 -24.51 -5.31 -4.87
CA MET A 6 -23.71 -6.11 -3.94
C MET A 6 -23.38 -7.44 -4.62
N ASP A 7 -22.10 -7.81 -4.60
CA ASP A 7 -21.61 -9.07 -5.17
C ASP A 7 -20.61 -9.71 -4.21
N ASP A 8 -20.81 -10.99 -3.90
CA ASP A 8 -19.97 -11.72 -2.94
C ASP A 8 -18.51 -11.84 -3.39
N ALA A 9 -18.24 -11.82 -4.70
CA ALA A 9 -16.87 -11.83 -5.21
C ALA A 9 -16.07 -10.60 -4.74
N ALA A 10 -16.74 -9.46 -4.46
CA ALA A 10 -16.08 -8.24 -4.00
C ALA A 10 -15.53 -8.35 -2.56
N LYS A 11 -15.98 -9.34 -1.77
CA LYS A 11 -15.44 -9.61 -0.43
C LYS A 11 -13.97 -10.07 -0.46
N VAL A 12 -13.48 -10.49 -1.64
CA VAL A 12 -12.09 -10.89 -1.86
C VAL A 12 -11.09 -9.81 -1.45
N PHE A 13 -11.43 -8.53 -1.63
CA PHE A 13 -10.55 -7.41 -1.31
C PHE A 13 -10.24 -7.28 0.18
N ALA A 14 -11.18 -7.69 1.04
CA ALA A 14 -11.06 -7.65 2.49
C ALA A 14 -10.65 -9.01 3.10
N THR A 15 -10.26 -9.98 2.26
CA THR A 15 -9.85 -11.32 2.70
C THR A 15 -8.34 -11.51 2.46
N PRO A 16 -7.45 -11.31 3.46
CA PRO A 16 -6.01 -11.37 3.25
C PRO A 16 -5.50 -12.69 2.64
N LYS A 17 -6.12 -13.82 3.01
CA LYS A 17 -5.77 -15.13 2.43
C LYS A 17 -6.13 -15.28 0.96
N ALA A 18 -7.02 -14.44 0.42
CA ALA A 18 -7.36 -14.52 -1.00
C ALA A 18 -6.17 -14.12 -1.89
N TYR A 19 -5.26 -13.27 -1.40
CA TYR A 19 -4.07 -12.85 -2.13
C TYR A 19 -2.99 -13.94 -2.22
N THR A 20 -3.18 -15.09 -1.55
CA THR A 20 -2.28 -16.26 -1.70
C THR A 20 -2.74 -17.23 -2.78
N ASP A 21 -3.92 -17.01 -3.37
CA ASP A 21 -4.50 -17.81 -4.44
C ASP A 21 -4.78 -16.90 -5.65
N GLU A 22 -3.77 -16.74 -6.50
CA GLU A 22 -3.81 -15.85 -7.65
C GLU A 22 -4.95 -16.23 -8.61
N ALA A 23 -5.13 -17.51 -8.91
CA ALA A 23 -6.15 -17.96 -9.85
C ALA A 23 -7.55 -17.58 -9.38
N LYS A 24 -7.85 -17.80 -8.09
CA LYS A 24 -9.14 -17.43 -7.50
C LYS A 24 -9.35 -15.92 -7.44
N LEU A 25 -8.32 -15.16 -7.06
CA LEU A 25 -8.39 -13.69 -7.04
C LEU A 25 -8.68 -13.13 -8.43
N HIS A 26 -7.96 -13.60 -9.45
CA HIS A 26 -8.15 -13.16 -10.83
C HIS A 26 -9.50 -13.56 -11.41
N ALA A 27 -10.03 -14.74 -11.06
CA ALA A 27 -11.38 -15.15 -11.42
C ALA A 27 -12.44 -14.22 -10.83
N ALA A 28 -12.35 -13.90 -9.53
CA ALA A 28 -13.25 -12.96 -8.87
C ALA A 28 -13.20 -11.55 -9.51
N LEU A 29 -12.00 -11.03 -9.76
CA LEU A 29 -11.81 -9.74 -10.42
C LEU A 29 -12.37 -9.71 -11.84
N THR A 30 -12.27 -10.82 -12.58
CA THR A 30 -12.83 -10.95 -13.93
C THR A 30 -14.35 -10.93 -13.90
N HIS A 31 -14.96 -11.68 -12.98
CA HIS A 31 -16.40 -11.65 -12.74
C HIS A 31 -16.90 -10.26 -12.38
N LEU A 32 -16.26 -9.58 -11.42
CA LEU A 32 -16.67 -8.24 -11.00
C LEU A 32 -16.62 -7.23 -12.15
N ARG A 33 -15.54 -7.23 -12.94
CA ARG A 33 -15.44 -6.33 -14.11
C ARG A 33 -16.56 -6.55 -15.14
N ALA A 34 -17.03 -7.78 -15.30
CA ALA A 34 -18.08 -8.10 -16.27
C ALA A 34 -19.49 -7.79 -15.73
N ASN A 35 -19.74 -8.10 -14.45
CA ASN A 35 -21.11 -8.20 -13.93
C ASN A 35 -21.46 -7.15 -12.86
N ALA A 36 -20.47 -6.72 -12.07
CA ALA A 36 -20.69 -5.82 -10.93
C ALA A 36 -19.47 -4.90 -10.69
N PRO A 37 -19.10 -4.05 -11.68
CA PRO A 37 -17.80 -3.37 -11.67
C PRO A 37 -17.65 -2.32 -10.58
N VAL A 38 -18.78 -1.83 -10.07
CA VAL A 38 -18.91 -0.94 -8.91
C VAL A 38 -19.81 -1.65 -7.90
N SER A 39 -19.20 -2.26 -6.88
CA SER A 39 -19.91 -3.08 -5.89
C SER A 39 -19.77 -2.51 -4.49
N TRP A 40 -20.87 -2.46 -3.74
CA TRP A 40 -20.87 -2.14 -2.32
C TRP A 40 -20.50 -3.38 -1.50
N VAL A 41 -19.54 -3.22 -0.59
CA VAL A 41 -18.97 -4.30 0.20
C VAL A 41 -19.18 -4.03 1.69
N GLU A 42 -19.86 -4.97 2.33
CA GLU A 42 -20.02 -5.02 3.79
C GLU A 42 -19.49 -6.36 4.29
N VAL A 43 -18.45 -6.31 5.12
CA VAL A 43 -17.83 -7.48 5.74
C VAL A 43 -17.47 -7.16 7.20
N PRO A 44 -17.42 -8.18 8.09
CA PRO A 44 -17.01 -7.96 9.47
C PRO A 44 -15.63 -7.30 9.57
N ASN A 45 -15.44 -6.46 10.60
CA ASN A 45 -14.19 -5.78 10.94
C ASN A 45 -13.72 -4.68 9.96
N TYR A 46 -14.38 -4.46 8.84
CA TYR A 46 -14.08 -3.35 7.94
C TYR A 46 -15.22 -2.34 7.96
N LYS A 47 -14.89 -1.07 7.79
CA LYS A 47 -15.90 -0.07 7.44
C LYS A 47 -16.40 -0.37 6.02
N PRO A 48 -17.71 -0.26 5.73
CA PRO A 48 -18.23 -0.48 4.38
C PRO A 48 -17.49 0.36 3.33
N PHE A 49 -17.27 -0.23 2.16
CA PHE A 49 -16.51 0.38 1.07
C PHE A 49 -17.04 -0.02 -0.30
N TRP A 50 -16.63 0.73 -1.33
CA TRP A 50 -16.91 0.40 -2.72
C TRP A 50 -15.72 -0.31 -3.35
N ALA A 51 -15.98 -1.45 -3.98
CA ALA A 51 -15.05 -2.12 -4.87
C ALA A 51 -15.22 -1.56 -6.29
N ILE A 52 -14.19 -0.89 -6.79
CA ILE A 52 -14.13 -0.34 -8.15
C ILE A 52 -13.12 -1.17 -8.94
N THR A 53 -13.58 -1.85 -10.00
CA THR A 53 -12.77 -2.88 -10.67
C THR A 53 -12.45 -2.60 -12.14
N LYS A 54 -13.07 -1.59 -12.75
CA LYS A 54 -12.74 -1.14 -14.11
C LYS A 54 -11.71 -0.02 -14.08
N HIS A 55 -10.74 -0.11 -14.98
CA HIS A 55 -9.70 0.91 -15.14
C HIS A 55 -10.27 2.31 -15.40
N ALA A 56 -11.29 2.44 -16.26
CA ALA A 56 -11.90 3.74 -16.55
C ALA A 56 -12.49 4.40 -15.29
N ASP A 57 -13.23 3.64 -14.48
CA ASP A 57 -13.83 4.13 -13.24
C ASP A 57 -12.77 4.51 -12.20
N ILE A 58 -11.70 3.71 -12.08
CA ILE A 58 -10.55 4.04 -11.22
C ILE A 58 -9.94 5.38 -11.64
N MET A 59 -9.70 5.57 -12.93
CA MET A 59 -9.12 6.82 -13.43
C MET A 59 -10.03 8.03 -13.25
N ASP A 60 -11.35 7.85 -13.33
CA ASP A 60 -12.32 8.92 -13.05
C ASP A 60 -12.33 9.30 -11.58
N VAL A 61 -12.26 8.32 -10.67
CA VAL A 61 -12.14 8.53 -9.22
C VAL A 61 -10.85 9.28 -8.89
N GLU A 62 -9.71 8.80 -9.39
CA GLU A 62 -8.37 9.38 -9.17
C GLU A 62 -8.27 10.85 -9.65
N ARG A 63 -8.93 11.19 -10.76
CA ARG A 63 -8.95 12.57 -11.28
C ARG A 63 -9.86 13.50 -10.49
N ALA A 64 -10.90 12.98 -9.87
CA ALA A 64 -11.88 13.76 -9.11
C ALA A 64 -11.50 13.92 -7.63
N ASN A 65 -10.26 14.31 -7.35
CA ASN A 65 -9.69 14.41 -5.99
C ASN A 65 -10.38 15.43 -5.06
N THR A 66 -11.21 16.34 -5.58
CA THR A 66 -12.08 17.22 -4.76
C THR A 66 -13.37 16.53 -4.31
N VAL A 67 -13.72 15.41 -4.94
CA VAL A 67 -14.89 14.58 -4.63
C VAL A 67 -14.48 13.36 -3.82
N PHE A 68 -13.41 12.69 -4.24
CA PHE A 68 -12.82 11.52 -3.61
C PHE A 68 -11.52 11.92 -2.92
N THR A 69 -11.61 12.18 -1.62
CA THR A 69 -10.48 12.59 -0.79
C THR A 69 -9.72 11.38 -0.25
N ASN A 70 -8.41 11.51 -0.10
CA ASN A 70 -7.56 10.49 0.54
C ASN A 70 -7.77 10.44 2.05
N SER A 71 -7.84 11.61 2.70
CA SER A 71 -8.13 11.67 4.13
C SER A 71 -9.61 11.34 4.38
N PRO A 72 -9.95 10.62 5.48
CA PRO A 72 -9.05 10.08 6.50
C PRO A 72 -8.56 8.64 6.28
N ARG A 73 -9.01 7.96 5.21
CA ARG A 73 -8.83 6.51 5.01
C ARG A 73 -8.29 6.19 3.60
N PRO A 74 -6.99 6.42 3.36
CA PRO A 74 -6.39 6.20 2.04
C PRO A 74 -6.05 4.73 1.77
N VAL A 75 -6.12 3.87 2.79
CA VAL A 75 -5.78 2.44 2.69
C VAL A 75 -6.93 1.61 3.23
N LEU A 76 -7.28 0.53 2.53
CA LEU A 76 -8.22 -0.44 3.05
C LEU A 76 -7.57 -1.27 4.15
N VAL A 77 -7.97 -1.01 5.40
CA VAL A 77 -7.59 -1.76 6.60
C VAL A 77 -8.82 -2.03 7.46
N THR A 78 -8.67 -2.81 8.53
CA THR A 78 -9.77 -3.03 9.48
C THR A 78 -10.15 -1.72 10.18
N ALA A 79 -11.39 -1.63 10.67
CA ALA A 79 -11.89 -0.48 11.41
C ALA A 79 -11.04 -0.18 12.66
N GLU A 80 -10.57 -1.22 13.35
CA GLU A 80 -9.65 -1.10 14.49
C GLU A 80 -8.29 -0.51 14.06
N ASP A 81 -7.74 -0.97 12.93
CA ASP A 81 -6.46 -0.46 12.43
C ASP A 81 -6.57 0.98 11.94
N ASP A 82 -7.70 1.37 11.34
CA ASP A 82 -8.05 2.77 11.01
C ASP A 82 -8.01 3.65 12.27
N GLU A 83 -8.68 3.24 13.35
CA GLU A 83 -8.70 3.96 14.62
C GLU A 83 -7.30 4.09 15.23
N ARG A 84 -6.53 3.00 15.19
CA ARG A 84 -5.14 2.99 15.67
C ARG A 84 -4.26 3.94 14.87
N GLN A 85 -4.40 3.97 13.54
CA GLN A 85 -3.62 4.88 12.69
C GLN A 85 -3.99 6.34 12.96
N ALA A 86 -5.29 6.65 13.12
CA ALA A 86 -5.76 7.98 13.48
C ALA A 86 -5.18 8.44 14.83
N ALA A 87 -5.11 7.55 15.83
CA ALA A 87 -4.56 7.85 17.15
C ALA A 87 -3.04 8.09 17.15
N VAL A 88 -2.29 7.47 16.24
CA VAL A 88 -0.84 7.71 16.10
C VAL A 88 -0.55 9.10 15.53
N GLY A 89 -1.46 9.65 14.72
CA GLY A 89 -1.37 11.01 14.18
C GLY A 89 -0.27 11.23 13.13
N VAL A 90 0.42 10.18 12.70
CA VAL A 90 1.44 10.27 11.64
C VAL A 90 0.74 10.26 10.28
N ARG A 91 0.87 11.37 9.54
CA ARG A 91 0.36 11.51 8.16
C ARG A 91 1.54 11.61 7.20
N THR A 92 1.67 10.63 6.32
CA THR A 92 2.56 10.73 5.15
C THR A 92 1.82 11.39 3.98
N LEU A 93 2.52 11.67 2.88
CA LEU A 93 1.94 12.37 1.72
C LEU A 93 0.64 11.73 1.20
N ILE A 94 0.53 10.40 1.22
CA ILE A 94 -0.68 9.68 0.75
C ILE A 94 -1.92 9.90 1.63
N HIS A 95 -1.76 10.46 2.84
CA HIS A 95 -2.84 10.75 3.78
C HIS A 95 -3.34 12.19 3.68
N MET A 96 -2.85 12.96 2.72
CA MET A 96 -3.11 14.39 2.60
C MET A 96 -3.93 14.68 1.34
N ASP A 97 -4.77 15.70 1.45
CA ASP A 97 -5.50 16.30 0.33
C ASP A 97 -4.99 17.73 0.10
N ASP A 98 -5.41 18.34 -1.01
CA ASP A 98 -5.09 19.74 -1.30
C ASP A 98 -5.73 20.68 -0.25
N PRO A 99 -5.07 21.81 0.08
CA PRO A 99 -3.81 22.31 -0.49
C PRO A 99 -2.54 21.74 0.16
N GLN A 100 -2.65 21.04 1.29
CA GLN A 100 -1.48 20.56 2.04
C GLN A 100 -0.67 19.54 1.24
N HIS A 101 -1.33 18.63 0.53
CA HIS A 101 -0.70 17.62 -0.31
C HIS A 101 0.27 18.26 -1.32
N ARG A 102 -0.16 19.31 -2.03
CA ARG A 102 0.69 20.04 -2.98
C ARG A 102 1.96 20.60 -2.35
N SER A 103 1.83 21.26 -1.20
CA SER A 103 2.97 21.86 -0.49
C SER A 103 3.98 20.80 -0.05
N VAL A 104 3.51 19.68 0.51
CA VAL A 104 4.40 18.60 0.98
C VAL A 104 5.01 17.84 -0.20
N ARG A 105 4.25 17.61 -1.29
CA ARG A 105 4.75 16.97 -2.51
C ARG A 105 5.89 17.76 -3.15
N ALA A 106 5.82 19.09 -3.11
CA ALA A 106 6.84 19.97 -3.68
C ALA A 106 8.22 19.77 -3.03
N ILE A 107 8.29 19.40 -1.75
CA ILE A 107 9.55 19.19 -1.00
C ILE A 107 10.40 18.09 -1.64
N GLY A 108 9.78 16.98 -2.07
CA GLY A 108 10.47 15.84 -2.67
C GLY A 108 10.54 15.85 -4.19
N ALA A 109 9.90 16.83 -4.86
CA ALA A 109 9.73 16.81 -6.31
C ALA A 109 11.08 16.84 -7.07
N ASP A 110 12.07 17.55 -6.54
CA ASP A 110 13.39 17.68 -7.16
C ASP A 110 14.14 16.35 -7.27
N TRP A 111 13.91 15.43 -6.33
CA TRP A 111 14.53 14.09 -6.35
C TRP A 111 14.05 13.25 -7.53
N PHE A 112 12.89 13.55 -8.10
CA PHE A 112 12.30 12.80 -9.21
C PHE A 112 12.40 13.53 -10.55
N ARG A 113 13.17 14.63 -10.63
CA ARG A 113 13.38 15.34 -11.89
C ARG A 113 14.25 14.52 -12.84
N PRO A 114 14.13 14.70 -14.18
CA PRO A 114 14.87 13.89 -15.15
C PRO A 114 16.39 13.84 -14.92
N LYS A 115 17.01 14.94 -14.45
CA LYS A 115 18.44 14.96 -14.12
C LYS A 115 18.78 14.06 -12.93
N ALA A 116 18.01 14.12 -11.85
CA ALA A 116 18.19 13.26 -10.67
C ALA A 116 17.94 11.79 -11.00
N MET A 117 16.93 11.50 -11.85
CA MET A 117 16.64 10.13 -12.29
C MET A 117 17.76 9.52 -13.15
N ARG A 118 18.47 10.32 -13.96
CA ARG A 118 19.64 9.83 -14.70
C ARG A 118 20.78 9.42 -13.77
N ALA A 119 21.10 10.25 -12.78
CA ALA A 119 22.11 9.90 -11.77
C ALA A 119 21.69 8.66 -10.95
N LEU A 120 20.40 8.55 -10.61
CA LEU A 120 19.88 7.36 -9.92
C LEU A 120 19.98 6.11 -10.79
N LYS A 121 19.83 6.22 -12.11
CA LYS A 121 19.97 5.09 -13.04
C LYS A 121 21.39 4.52 -13.02
N GLU A 122 22.42 5.37 -13.09
CA GLU A 122 23.82 4.92 -13.03
C GLU A 122 24.05 4.08 -11.77
N ARG A 123 23.56 4.59 -10.63
CA ARG A 123 23.60 3.87 -9.36
C ARG A 123 22.78 2.57 -9.37
N ALA A 124 21.63 2.58 -10.03
CA ALA A 124 20.78 1.40 -10.17
C ALA A 124 21.46 0.28 -10.96
N ASP A 125 22.18 0.64 -12.04
CA ASP A 125 22.92 -0.30 -12.88
C ASP A 125 24.11 -0.91 -12.12
N GLU A 126 24.86 -0.10 -11.37
CA GLU A 126 25.95 -0.57 -10.49
C GLU A 126 25.46 -1.58 -9.45
N LEU A 127 24.41 -1.22 -8.71
CA LEU A 127 23.83 -2.10 -7.69
C LEU A 127 23.26 -3.37 -8.32
N ALA A 128 22.61 -3.27 -9.49
CA ALA A 128 22.05 -4.42 -10.17
C ALA A 128 23.16 -5.41 -10.55
N LYS A 129 24.27 -4.90 -11.11
CA LYS A 129 25.45 -5.72 -11.41
C LYS A 129 25.97 -6.44 -10.17
N VAL A 130 26.13 -5.74 -9.04
CA VAL A 130 26.60 -6.36 -7.78
C VAL A 130 25.69 -7.51 -7.33
N TYR A 131 24.36 -7.32 -7.36
CA TYR A 131 23.43 -8.36 -6.92
C TYR A 131 23.32 -9.53 -7.90
N VAL A 132 23.42 -9.28 -9.21
CA VAL A 132 23.47 -10.34 -10.23
C VAL A 132 24.76 -11.14 -10.10
N ASP A 133 25.91 -10.49 -9.93
CA ASP A 133 27.20 -11.17 -9.75
C ASP A 133 27.20 -12.03 -8.47
N LYS A 134 26.63 -11.51 -7.36
CA LYS A 134 26.45 -12.27 -6.11
C LYS A 134 25.53 -13.49 -6.30
N MET A 135 24.42 -13.31 -7.01
CA MET A 135 23.47 -14.38 -7.29
C MET A 135 24.12 -15.47 -8.17
N ALA A 136 24.86 -15.08 -9.21
CA ALA A 136 25.55 -16.01 -10.11
C ALA A 136 26.60 -16.87 -9.38
N ALA A 137 27.25 -16.32 -8.35
CA ALA A 137 28.23 -17.05 -7.54
C ALA A 137 27.62 -18.13 -6.62
N ILE A 138 26.30 -18.13 -6.37
CA ILE A 138 25.61 -19.04 -5.43
C ILE A 138 25.15 -20.35 -6.11
N ALA A 139 25.23 -20.45 -7.43
CA ALA A 139 24.73 -21.53 -8.29
C ALA A 139 24.74 -22.96 -7.69
N PRO A 140 23.76 -23.84 -8.05
CA PRO A 140 22.79 -23.68 -9.14
C PRO A 140 21.45 -23.05 -8.73
N GLU A 141 21.16 -22.96 -7.43
CA GLU A 141 19.88 -22.47 -6.90
C GLU A 141 20.08 -21.41 -5.84
N CYS A 142 19.17 -20.45 -5.77
CA CYS A 142 19.28 -19.30 -4.90
C CYS A 142 17.89 -18.87 -4.42
N ASP A 143 17.77 -18.42 -3.16
CA ASP A 143 16.56 -17.74 -2.70
C ASP A 143 16.61 -16.28 -3.18
N PHE A 144 15.99 -16.03 -4.33
CA PHE A 144 15.99 -14.71 -4.95
C PHE A 144 15.43 -13.61 -4.05
N VAL A 145 14.44 -13.94 -3.20
CA VAL A 145 13.83 -12.95 -2.30
C VAL A 145 14.86 -12.50 -1.26
N GLN A 146 15.47 -13.44 -0.55
CA GLN A 146 16.41 -13.13 0.52
C GLN A 146 17.73 -12.55 -0.01
N GLN A 147 18.17 -13.02 -1.17
CA GLN A 147 19.50 -12.69 -1.68
C GLN A 147 19.49 -11.43 -2.56
N VAL A 148 18.38 -11.14 -3.24
CA VAL A 148 18.29 -10.00 -4.19
C VAL A 148 17.13 -9.07 -3.83
N ALA A 149 15.89 -9.55 -3.86
CA ALA A 149 14.70 -8.68 -3.90
C ALA A 149 14.49 -7.84 -2.64
N VAL A 150 14.90 -8.32 -1.46
CA VAL A 150 14.83 -7.53 -0.21
C VAL A 150 15.90 -6.45 -0.18
N ASN A 151 17.11 -6.78 -0.63
CA ASN A 151 18.26 -5.91 -0.46
C ASN A 151 18.33 -4.84 -1.55
N TYR A 152 18.19 -5.21 -2.83
CA TYR A 152 18.37 -4.27 -3.93
C TYR A 152 17.52 -2.98 -3.80
N PRO A 153 16.18 -3.04 -3.60
CA PRO A 153 15.36 -1.84 -3.42
C PRO A 153 15.71 -1.07 -2.15
N LEU A 154 16.15 -1.75 -1.09
CA LEU A 154 16.57 -1.12 0.16
C LEU A 154 17.84 -0.27 -0.06
N TYR A 155 18.85 -0.81 -0.75
CA TYR A 155 20.06 -0.05 -1.10
C TYR A 155 19.77 1.08 -2.10
N MET A 156 18.80 0.90 -2.99
CA MET A 156 18.33 1.96 -3.89
C MET A 156 17.74 3.14 -3.12
N ILE A 157 16.80 2.90 -2.19
CA ILE A 157 16.21 3.99 -1.40
C ILE A 157 17.24 4.65 -0.47
N MET A 158 18.19 3.88 0.08
CA MET A 158 19.28 4.42 0.90
C MET A 158 20.23 5.32 0.09
N SER A 159 20.52 4.93 -1.16
CA SER A 159 21.31 5.75 -2.08
C SER A 159 20.58 7.07 -2.38
N LEU A 160 19.26 7.02 -2.58
CA LEU A 160 18.43 8.23 -2.77
C LEU A 160 18.45 9.15 -1.54
N LEU A 161 18.47 8.58 -0.33
CA LEU A 161 18.53 9.31 0.93
C LEU A 161 19.95 9.78 1.32
N GLY A 162 20.97 9.47 0.51
CA GLY A 162 22.36 9.85 0.77
C GLY A 162 22.99 9.12 1.96
N VAL A 163 22.48 7.94 2.33
CA VAL A 163 23.04 7.14 3.43
C VAL A 163 24.35 6.48 2.97
N PRO A 164 25.48 6.69 3.69
CA PRO A 164 26.75 6.08 3.31
C PRO A 164 26.72 4.55 3.39
N GLU A 165 27.34 3.87 2.43
CA GLU A 165 27.39 2.40 2.39
C GLU A 165 28.01 1.76 3.63
N SER A 166 28.96 2.45 4.28
CA SER A 166 29.63 1.96 5.50
C SER A 166 28.68 1.76 6.69
N ARG A 167 27.53 2.45 6.72
CA ARG A 167 26.49 2.22 7.72
C ARG A 167 25.63 0.99 7.42
N LEU A 168 25.74 0.44 6.22
CA LEU A 168 24.90 -0.64 5.72
C LEU A 168 25.54 -2.02 5.95
N SER A 169 26.87 -2.10 5.83
CA SER A 169 27.61 -3.34 6.11
C SER A 169 27.52 -3.78 7.58
N ALA A 170 27.45 -2.83 8.51
CA ALA A 170 27.35 -3.10 9.95
C ALA A 170 26.02 -3.78 10.34
N ASP A 171 24.91 -3.44 9.68
CA ASP A 171 23.59 -4.02 9.94
C ASP A 171 23.28 -5.23 9.03
N ALA A 172 23.86 -5.31 7.84
CA ALA A 172 23.75 -6.48 6.95
C ALA A 172 24.50 -7.71 7.50
N GLN A 173 25.45 -7.51 8.42
CA GLN A 173 26.11 -8.57 9.20
C GLN A 173 25.40 -8.86 10.53
N ALA A 174 24.24 -8.27 10.81
CA ALA A 174 23.44 -8.66 11.96
C ALA A 174 22.95 -10.10 11.77
N ASP A 175 23.59 -11.02 12.50
CA ASP A 175 23.18 -12.42 12.66
C ASP A 175 21.64 -12.53 12.74
N PRO A 176 20.98 -13.41 11.94
CA PRO A 176 19.55 -13.70 12.00
C PRO A 176 18.97 -13.82 13.42
N GLY A 177 19.76 -14.25 14.40
CA GLY A 177 19.41 -14.28 15.82
C GLY A 177 19.04 -12.91 16.41
N THR A 178 19.68 -11.83 15.96
CA THR A 178 19.50 -10.46 16.46
C THR A 178 18.17 -9.86 16.02
N VAL A 179 17.72 -10.16 14.80
CA VAL A 179 16.43 -9.69 14.26
C VAL A 179 15.25 -10.35 15.00
N ARG A 180 15.38 -11.64 15.34
CA ARG A 180 14.37 -12.41 16.10
C ARG A 180 14.19 -11.86 17.53
N GLN A 181 15.28 -11.47 18.19
CA GLN A 181 15.23 -10.86 19.53
C GLN A 181 14.58 -9.47 19.53
N ARG A 182 14.88 -8.64 18.51
CA ARG A 182 14.26 -7.31 18.37
C ARG A 182 12.74 -7.40 18.14
N ARG A 183 12.27 -8.34 17.30
CA ARG A 183 10.84 -8.60 17.10
C ARG A 183 10.11 -8.97 18.40
N ARG A 184 10.72 -9.82 19.24
CA ARG A 184 10.16 -10.22 20.54
C ARG A 184 10.01 -9.03 21.50
N ARG A 185 11.01 -8.13 21.55
CA ARG A 185 10.97 -6.93 22.40
C ARG A 185 9.88 -5.94 21.96
N VAL A 186 9.66 -5.76 20.65
CA VAL A 186 8.61 -4.88 20.12
C VAL A 186 7.22 -5.46 20.40
N GLN A 187 7.02 -6.78 20.25
CA GLN A 187 5.76 -7.45 20.57
C GLN A 187 5.41 -7.36 22.06
N ALA A 188 6.39 -7.49 22.95
CA ALA A 188 6.19 -7.35 24.40
C ALA A 188 5.75 -5.93 24.80
N ARG A 189 6.23 -4.90 24.11
CA ARG A 189 5.83 -3.50 24.34
C ARG A 189 4.43 -3.18 23.82
N ARG A 190 4.01 -3.79 22.70
CA ARG A 190 2.66 -3.61 22.14
C ARG A 190 1.56 -4.16 23.06
N ARG A 191 1.80 -5.30 23.72
CA ARG A 191 0.83 -5.90 24.66
C ARG A 191 0.49 -5.01 25.86
N ARG A 192 1.36 -4.06 26.22
CA ARG A 192 1.16 -3.15 27.36
C ARG A 192 0.35 -1.89 27.04
N ARG A 193 0.04 -1.64 25.75
CA ARG A 193 -0.60 -0.39 25.29
C ARG A 193 -2.06 -0.54 24.87
N ALA A 194 -2.62 -1.74 24.89
CA ALA A 194 -3.98 -2.04 24.42
C ALA A 194 -5.10 -1.79 25.46
N ASP A 195 -4.81 -1.08 26.55
CA ASP A 195 -5.69 -1.00 27.74
C ASP A 195 -6.57 0.27 27.83
N VAL A 196 -6.64 1.12 26.79
CA VAL A 196 -7.37 2.41 26.86
C VAL A 196 -8.04 2.74 25.50
N GLY A 197 -9.39 2.71 25.43
CA GLY A 197 -10.23 3.24 24.33
C GLY A 197 -10.64 4.72 24.56
N PRO A 198 -11.62 5.35 23.85
CA PRO A 198 -12.60 4.86 22.84
C PRO A 198 -12.99 5.86 21.67
N ALA A 199 -14.02 5.49 20.87
CA ALA A 199 -15.21 6.22 20.33
C ALA A 199 -15.22 7.22 19.11
N GLY A 200 -16.07 6.88 18.10
CA GLY A 200 -17.02 7.73 17.27
C GLY A 200 -16.45 8.67 16.17
N ASP A 201 -17.04 8.96 14.99
CA ASP A 201 -18.37 8.82 14.35
C ASP A 201 -18.26 9.11 12.80
N VAL A 202 -19.23 8.73 11.95
CA VAL A 202 -19.10 8.51 10.48
C VAL A 202 -20.02 9.40 9.61
N ARG A 203 -19.47 10.11 8.58
CA ARG A 203 -20.25 10.74 7.48
C ARG A 203 -19.49 10.85 6.14
N VAL A 204 -19.54 9.83 5.26
CA VAL A 204 -19.05 9.94 3.85
C VAL A 204 -19.89 9.15 2.79
N LEU A 205 -20.99 8.49 3.16
CA LEU A 205 -21.64 7.47 2.30
C LEU A 205 -22.38 8.00 1.04
N HIS A 206 -22.84 9.25 1.00
CA HIS A 206 -23.83 9.70 0.00
C HIS A 206 -23.33 10.10 -1.41
N ARG A 207 -22.04 10.01 -1.72
CA ARG A 207 -21.51 10.55 -3.00
C ARG A 207 -21.26 9.52 -4.10
N ILE A 208 -20.98 8.26 -3.74
CA ILE A 208 -20.69 7.21 -4.73
C ILE A 208 -21.98 6.66 -5.37
N ASP A 209 -23.11 6.68 -4.67
CA ASP A 209 -24.42 6.29 -5.23
C ASP A 209 -24.80 7.09 -6.49
N ARG A 210 -24.40 8.37 -6.55
CA ARG A 210 -24.65 9.24 -7.71
C ARG A 210 -23.72 8.97 -8.89
N PHE A 211 -22.55 8.36 -8.65
CA PHE A 211 -21.65 7.91 -9.71
C PHE A 211 -22.11 6.55 -10.26
N ALA A 212 -22.41 5.58 -9.38
CA ALA A 212 -22.92 4.27 -9.76
C ALA A 212 -24.24 4.35 -10.57
N ALA A 213 -25.14 5.28 -10.20
CA ALA A 213 -26.39 5.49 -10.93
C ALA A 213 -26.23 6.06 -12.35
N ARG A 214 -25.05 6.59 -12.72
CA ARG A 214 -24.81 7.19 -14.05
C ARG A 214 -24.27 6.21 -15.08
N ASN A 215 -23.80 5.02 -14.68
CA ASN A 215 -23.21 4.02 -15.59
C ASN A 215 -23.66 2.58 -15.30
N PRO A 216 -24.95 2.23 -15.46
CA PRO A 216 -25.43 0.88 -15.15
C PRO A 216 -25.01 -0.20 -16.18
N HIS A 217 -24.59 0.18 -17.41
CA HIS A 217 -24.41 -0.76 -18.52
C HIS A 217 -23.23 -0.46 -19.47
N ARG A 218 -22.09 0.00 -18.97
CA ARG A 218 -20.83 0.03 -19.74
C ARG A 218 -19.76 -0.75 -19.02
#